data_AF-A0A7V0NSE0-F1
#
_entry.id   AF-A0A7V0NSE0-F1
#
_cell.length_a   1.000
_cell.length_b   1.000
_cell.length_c   1.000
_cell.angle_alpha   90.00
_cell.angle_beta   90.00
_cell.angle_gamma   90.00
#
_symmetry.space_group_name_H-M   'P 1'
#
loop_
_entity.id
_entity.type
_entity.pdbx_description
1 polymer ?
#
loop_
_entity_poly.entity_id
_entity_poly.type
_entity_poly.pdbx_seq_one_letter_code
_entity_poly.pdbx_strand_id
1 'polypeptide(L)'
;MGNRKLYVGTYTRPAPYLAETNGNGLYVLDYDEDSAEFSMVQELPGIENPSYLCVSGDGRNLHAIWEVFEWPEGLVSSYEIDPSTGELSYCGVQGSRGALACYVVTDSRSRAAFVANYLSGTVAMFPIRPDGSLAEASSVDQHEATGPNKEHQEGPHAHCIVIDPADVFAFSADLGSDTIFGYRIDYDTADLMSHSHLELPPGRGARHLVFTPDGRHAFVIGELDSTITTLSYDAGGGVLALIASYPSLPEDFQGHSIAADIRVHPSGRFVYGSNRGHDSIVMFAIDQETGRLRLLGHRSTEGATPRNIVISPDGRFLLVANQDSDNIVTMPIDLATGTLGATSSVVEVPTPACLEFGV
;
A
#
# COMPACT_ATOMS: atom_id res chain seq x y z
N MET A 1 -10.42 -14.58 -21.42
CA MET A 1 -9.74 -13.52 -20.65
C MET A 1 -10.55 -12.27 -20.91
N GLY A 2 -10.99 -11.63 -19.84
CA GLY A 2 -11.97 -10.55 -19.89
C GLY A 2 -11.42 -9.33 -19.16
N ASN A 3 -12.09 -8.20 -19.32
CA ASN A 3 -11.70 -6.97 -18.65
C ASN A 3 -11.71 -7.18 -17.14
N ARG A 4 -10.65 -6.74 -16.47
CA ARG A 4 -10.61 -6.61 -15.00
C ARG A 4 -10.98 -5.19 -14.61
N LYS A 5 -11.42 -5.01 -13.38
CA LYS A 5 -11.64 -3.68 -12.81
C LYS A 5 -10.39 -3.21 -12.09
N LEU A 6 -10.02 -1.97 -12.34
CA LEU A 6 -9.01 -1.25 -11.58
C LEU A 6 -9.71 -0.11 -10.85
N TYR A 7 -9.64 -0.14 -9.52
CA TYR A 7 -10.12 0.91 -8.65
C TYR A 7 -8.99 1.88 -8.39
N VAL A 8 -9.27 3.17 -8.55
CA VAL A 8 -8.28 4.23 -8.38
C VAL A 8 -8.75 5.22 -7.33
N GLY A 9 -7.92 5.39 -6.32
CA GLY A 9 -8.06 6.40 -5.28
C GLY A 9 -7.23 7.62 -5.61
N THR A 10 -7.73 8.82 -5.33
CA THR A 10 -7.07 10.09 -5.67
C THR A 10 -7.01 11.03 -4.47
N TYR A 11 -6.15 12.05 -4.53
CA TYR A 11 -6.34 13.22 -3.67
C TYR A 11 -7.45 14.09 -4.25
N THR A 12 -8.29 14.67 -3.41
CA THR A 12 -9.37 15.58 -3.80
C THR A 12 -9.32 16.91 -3.06
N ARG A 13 -8.40 17.02 -2.08
CA ARG A 13 -8.08 18.24 -1.35
C ARG A 13 -6.55 18.43 -1.26
N PRO A 14 -6.06 19.68 -1.23
CA PRO A 14 -4.66 19.96 -0.93
C PRO A 14 -4.23 19.37 0.41
N ALA A 15 -2.94 19.05 0.52
CA ALA A 15 -2.27 18.57 1.73
C ALA A 15 -0.93 19.31 1.90
N PRO A 16 -0.26 19.25 3.06
CA PRO A 16 1.03 19.92 3.28
C PRO A 16 2.11 19.59 2.24
N TYR A 17 2.06 18.38 1.66
CA TYR A 17 2.98 17.89 0.64
C TYR A 17 2.40 17.95 -0.79
N LEU A 18 1.18 18.46 -0.98
CA LEU A 18 0.46 18.49 -2.25
C LEU A 18 -0.40 19.76 -2.35
N ALA A 19 0.12 20.80 -3.01
CA ALA A 19 -0.51 22.12 -3.02
C ALA A 19 -1.78 22.20 -3.88
N GLU A 20 -1.82 21.47 -4.99
CA GLU A 20 -2.93 21.44 -5.93
C GLU A 20 -3.32 19.98 -6.21
N THR A 21 -4.59 19.74 -6.48
CA THR A 21 -5.10 18.42 -6.86
C THR A 21 -6.25 18.58 -7.84
N ASN A 22 -6.36 17.62 -8.75
CA ASN A 22 -7.40 17.55 -9.76
C ASN A 22 -8.35 16.36 -9.56
N GLY A 23 -8.10 15.49 -8.57
CA GLY A 23 -8.94 14.35 -8.25
C GLY A 23 -10.30 14.73 -7.69
N ASN A 24 -11.32 13.92 -7.98
CA ASN A 24 -12.69 14.15 -7.53
C ASN A 24 -13.27 13.00 -6.69
N GLY A 25 -12.53 11.92 -6.43
CA GLY A 25 -12.96 10.84 -5.55
C GLY A 25 -12.38 9.51 -5.97
N LEU A 26 -13.24 8.52 -6.17
CA LEU A 26 -12.87 7.20 -6.68
C LEU A 26 -13.14 7.12 -8.18
N TYR A 27 -12.28 6.39 -8.88
CA TYR A 27 -12.50 6.05 -10.29
C TYR A 27 -12.49 4.52 -10.46
N VAL A 28 -13.39 4.02 -11.29
CA VAL A 28 -13.43 2.61 -11.70
C VAL A 28 -13.09 2.56 -13.18
N LEU A 29 -12.04 1.83 -13.51
CA LEU A 29 -11.59 1.61 -14.87
C LEU A 29 -11.79 0.14 -15.25
N ASP A 30 -12.22 -0.11 -16.48
CA ASP A 30 -11.98 -1.37 -17.15
C ASP A 30 -10.53 -1.41 -17.63
N TYR A 31 -9.84 -2.50 -17.31
CA TYR A 31 -8.49 -2.83 -17.75
C TYR A 31 -8.52 -4.07 -18.62
N ASP A 32 -8.16 -3.91 -19.89
CA ASP A 32 -7.96 -5.02 -20.82
C ASP A 32 -6.57 -5.62 -20.58
N GLU A 33 -6.51 -6.83 -20.02
CA GLU A 33 -5.25 -7.51 -19.69
C GLU A 33 -4.39 -7.82 -20.93
N ASP A 34 -4.98 -7.92 -22.12
CA ASP A 34 -4.24 -8.28 -23.34
C ASP A 34 -3.62 -7.06 -24.03
N SER A 35 -4.35 -5.95 -24.09
CA SER A 35 -3.87 -4.71 -24.69
C SER A 35 -3.22 -3.73 -23.69
N ALA A 36 -3.45 -3.95 -22.40
CA ALA A 36 -3.17 -3.01 -21.32
C ALA A 36 -3.88 -1.65 -21.48
N GLU A 37 -4.99 -1.59 -22.21
CA GLU A 37 -5.79 -0.37 -22.39
C GLU A 37 -6.82 -0.19 -21.27
N PHE A 38 -7.26 1.06 -21.10
CA PHE A 38 -8.21 1.45 -20.05
C PHE A 38 -9.44 2.12 -20.64
N SER A 39 -10.60 1.88 -20.03
CA SER A 39 -11.80 2.69 -20.26
C SER A 39 -12.50 3.02 -18.94
N MET A 40 -12.93 4.27 -18.79
CA MET A 40 -13.66 4.72 -17.61
C MET A 40 -15.02 4.02 -17.51
N VAL A 41 -15.31 3.44 -16.34
CA VAL A 41 -16.60 2.83 -16.00
C VAL A 41 -17.40 3.79 -15.12
N GLN A 42 -16.77 4.31 -14.08
CA GLN A 42 -17.44 5.15 -13.08
C GLN A 42 -16.47 6.18 -12.51
N GLU A 43 -16.95 7.40 -12.35
CA GLU A 43 -16.38 8.39 -11.45
C GLU A 43 -17.34 8.55 -10.27
N LEU A 44 -16.83 8.34 -9.05
CA LEU A 44 -17.62 8.39 -7.83
C LEU A 44 -17.11 9.49 -6.90
N PRO A 45 -17.71 10.70 -6.98
CA PRO A 45 -17.34 11.81 -6.13
C PRO A 45 -17.93 11.70 -4.72
N GLY A 46 -17.50 12.60 -3.83
CA GLY A 46 -18.07 12.78 -2.49
C GLY A 46 -17.28 12.12 -1.35
N ILE A 47 -16.21 11.39 -1.67
CA ILE A 47 -15.17 10.99 -0.73
C ILE A 47 -13.99 11.95 -0.80
N GLU A 48 -13.51 12.40 0.36
CA GLU A 48 -12.36 13.31 0.44
C GLU A 48 -11.06 12.54 0.65
N ASN A 49 -10.09 12.76 -0.24
CA ASN A 49 -8.78 12.10 -0.25
C ASN A 49 -8.85 10.56 -0.05
N PRO A 50 -9.53 9.80 -0.93
CA PRO A 50 -9.44 8.33 -0.97
C PRO A 50 -8.05 7.84 -1.39
N SER A 51 -7.02 8.10 -0.59
CA SER A 51 -5.63 7.88 -0.98
C SER A 51 -5.12 6.45 -0.78
N TYR A 52 -5.92 5.55 -0.18
CA TYR A 52 -5.64 4.13 -0.10
C TYR A 52 -6.91 3.29 -0.13
N LEU A 53 -6.85 2.16 -0.86
CA LEU A 53 -7.98 1.28 -1.13
C LEU A 53 -7.62 -0.17 -0.80
N CYS A 54 -8.64 -0.98 -0.48
CA CYS A 54 -8.51 -2.43 -0.42
C CYS A 54 -9.81 -3.07 -0.92
N VAL A 55 -9.70 -4.00 -1.86
CA VAL A 55 -10.80 -4.90 -2.18
C VAL A 55 -10.86 -6.01 -1.13
N SER A 56 -12.05 -6.40 -0.69
CA SER A 56 -12.24 -7.46 0.29
C SER A 56 -11.77 -8.81 -0.26
N GLY A 57 -11.35 -9.74 0.60
CA GLY A 57 -10.83 -11.05 0.17
C GLY A 57 -11.79 -11.89 -0.71
N ASP A 58 -13.10 -11.67 -0.57
CA ASP A 58 -14.15 -12.28 -1.41
C ASP A 58 -14.50 -11.48 -2.68
N GLY A 59 -13.85 -10.34 -2.91
CA GLY A 59 -14.02 -9.49 -4.10
C GLY A 59 -15.31 -8.69 -4.14
N ARG A 60 -16.10 -8.67 -3.05
CA ARG A 60 -17.45 -8.10 -3.04
C ARG A 60 -17.53 -6.66 -2.59
N ASN A 61 -16.52 -6.19 -1.86
CA ASN A 61 -16.51 -4.87 -1.27
C ASN A 61 -15.18 -4.15 -1.53
N LEU A 62 -15.25 -2.82 -1.60
CA LEU A 62 -14.08 -1.94 -1.59
C LEU A 62 -14.12 -1.12 -0.30
N HIS A 63 -13.01 -1.04 0.41
CA HIS A 63 -12.82 -0.13 1.52
C HIS A 63 -11.85 0.98 1.13
N ALA A 64 -12.19 2.22 1.46
CA ALA A 64 -11.38 3.40 1.13
C ALA A 64 -11.20 4.28 2.36
N ILE A 65 -9.96 4.71 2.62
CA ILE A 65 -9.68 5.65 3.72
C ILE A 65 -9.97 7.10 3.29
N TRP A 66 -10.12 7.99 4.27
CA TRP A 66 -10.22 9.44 4.05
C TRP A 66 -8.99 10.10 4.68
N GLU A 67 -8.00 10.47 3.85
CA GLU A 67 -6.74 11.06 4.32
C GLU A 67 -6.85 12.59 4.39
N VAL A 68 -7.52 13.10 5.42
CA VAL A 68 -7.78 14.53 5.58
C VAL A 68 -7.04 15.09 6.80
N PHE A 69 -6.12 16.05 6.56
CA PHE A 69 -5.24 16.62 7.59
C PHE A 69 -5.97 17.46 8.65
N GLU A 70 -7.02 18.18 8.27
CA GLU A 70 -7.70 19.10 9.20
C GLU A 70 -8.72 18.40 10.10
N TRP A 71 -8.96 17.10 9.89
CA TRP A 71 -9.95 16.35 10.64
C TRP A 71 -9.34 15.72 11.89
N PRO A 72 -10.05 15.74 13.04
CA PRO A 72 -9.55 15.16 14.27
C PRO A 72 -9.46 13.63 14.25
N GLU A 73 -10.19 13.00 13.32
CA GLU A 73 -10.21 11.55 13.12
C GLU A 73 -10.29 11.27 11.61
N GLY A 74 -9.53 10.28 11.14
CA GLY A 74 -9.66 9.73 9.80
C GLY A 74 -10.94 8.91 9.68
N LEU A 75 -11.34 8.60 8.45
CA LEU A 75 -12.52 7.78 8.19
C LEU A 75 -12.17 6.61 7.26
N VAL A 76 -13.04 5.59 7.27
CA VAL A 76 -13.00 4.46 6.33
C VAL A 76 -14.40 4.23 5.82
N SER A 77 -14.62 4.43 4.51
CA SER A 77 -15.89 4.08 3.87
C SER A 77 -15.83 2.69 3.25
N SER A 78 -17.01 2.07 3.13
CA SER A 78 -17.22 0.78 2.50
C SER A 78 -18.16 0.93 1.32
N TYR A 79 -17.88 0.21 0.25
CA TYR A 79 -18.66 0.17 -0.98
C TYR A 79 -18.92 -1.29 -1.38
N GLU A 80 -20.10 -1.58 -1.91
CA GLU A 80 -20.39 -2.83 -2.60
C GLU A 80 -19.94 -2.72 -4.05
N ILE A 81 -19.32 -3.78 -4.55
CA ILE A 81 -18.91 -3.91 -5.94
C ILE A 81 -20.00 -4.68 -6.69
N ASP A 82 -20.57 -4.07 -7.73
CA ASP A 82 -21.46 -4.78 -8.64
C ASP A 82 -20.66 -5.85 -9.39
N PRO A 83 -21.02 -7.15 -9.29
CA PRO A 83 -20.22 -8.22 -9.87
C PRO A 83 -20.27 -8.28 -11.40
N SER A 84 -21.20 -7.56 -12.03
CA SER A 84 -21.37 -7.51 -13.48
C SER A 84 -20.70 -6.29 -14.11
N THR A 85 -20.78 -5.13 -13.46
CA THR A 85 -20.26 -3.86 -13.99
C THR A 85 -18.99 -3.39 -13.29
N GLY A 86 -18.69 -3.88 -12.09
CA GLY A 86 -17.61 -3.40 -11.25
C GLY A 86 -17.89 -2.07 -10.55
N GLU A 87 -19.05 -1.47 -10.78
CA GLU A 87 -19.43 -0.18 -10.19
C GLU A 87 -19.54 -0.28 -8.66
N LEU A 88 -19.19 0.82 -8.01
CA LEU A 88 -19.21 0.98 -6.56
C LEU A 88 -20.52 1.62 -6.10
N SER A 89 -21.13 1.02 -5.09
CA SER A 89 -22.28 1.57 -4.37
C SER A 89 -21.94 1.78 -2.89
N TYR A 90 -22.12 2.99 -2.37
CA TYR A 90 -21.78 3.33 -0.99
C TYR A 90 -22.61 2.53 0.03
N CYS A 91 -21.94 1.89 1.00
CA CYS A 91 -22.57 1.11 2.07
C CYS A 91 -22.55 1.84 3.43
N GLY A 92 -21.49 2.58 3.74
CA GLY A 92 -21.33 3.22 5.04
C GLY A 92 -19.93 3.73 5.31
N VAL A 93 -19.74 4.33 6.48
CA VAL A 93 -18.48 4.91 6.94
C VAL A 93 -18.28 4.66 8.44
N GLN A 94 -17.04 4.49 8.86
CA GLN A 94 -16.61 4.42 10.26
C GLN A 94 -15.46 5.39 10.53
N GLY A 95 -15.37 5.87 11.77
CA GLY A 95 -14.17 6.56 12.24
C GLY A 95 -13.01 5.58 12.35
N SER A 96 -11.82 5.98 11.89
CA SER A 96 -10.64 5.13 11.84
C SER A 96 -9.94 4.97 13.19
N ARG A 97 -10.43 5.64 14.25
CA ARG A 97 -9.86 5.62 15.60
C ARG A 97 -8.42 6.14 15.68
N GLY A 98 -8.11 7.09 14.82
CA GLY A 98 -6.84 7.82 14.78
C GLY A 98 -6.91 8.97 13.80
N ALA A 99 -5.90 9.83 13.79
CA ALA A 99 -5.82 10.95 12.87
C ALA A 99 -5.07 10.54 11.59
N LEU A 100 -5.56 11.01 10.44
CA LEU A 100 -4.97 10.78 9.12
C LEU A 100 -4.83 9.29 8.77
N ALA A 101 -5.97 8.61 8.61
CA ALA A 101 -6.01 7.24 8.07
C ALA A 101 -5.31 7.21 6.70
N CYS A 102 -4.38 6.27 6.51
CA CYS A 102 -3.51 6.25 5.33
C CYS A 102 -3.36 4.87 4.68
N TYR A 103 -3.90 3.82 5.32
CA TYR A 103 -3.77 2.45 4.85
C TYR A 103 -4.94 1.62 5.37
N VAL A 104 -5.49 0.74 4.52
CA VAL A 104 -6.52 -0.24 4.89
C VAL A 104 -6.24 -1.55 4.18
N VAL A 105 -6.43 -2.68 4.87
CA VAL A 105 -6.42 -4.04 4.30
C VAL A 105 -7.52 -4.89 4.93
N THR A 106 -7.86 -6.01 4.30
CA THR A 106 -8.78 -7.03 4.85
C THR A 106 -8.11 -8.40 4.90
N ASP A 107 -8.58 -9.29 5.78
CA ASP A 107 -8.16 -10.69 5.76
C ASP A 107 -8.74 -11.44 4.56
N SER A 108 -8.13 -12.57 4.19
CA SER A 108 -8.52 -13.32 2.98
C SER A 108 -9.97 -13.82 2.99
N ARG A 109 -10.63 -13.82 4.16
CA ARG A 109 -12.02 -14.27 4.35
C ARG A 109 -13.00 -13.14 4.58
N SER A 110 -12.61 -11.88 4.41
CA SER A 110 -13.47 -10.70 4.60
C SER A 110 -14.16 -10.68 5.98
N ARG A 111 -13.47 -11.09 7.04
CA ARG A 111 -13.98 -11.07 8.43
C ARG A 111 -13.68 -9.76 9.13
N ALA A 112 -12.53 -9.15 8.85
CA ALA A 112 -12.09 -7.91 9.45
C ALA A 112 -11.28 -7.05 8.49
N ALA A 113 -11.36 -5.74 8.69
CA ALA A 113 -10.49 -4.74 8.09
C ALA A 113 -9.51 -4.19 9.15
N PHE A 114 -8.32 -3.83 8.71
CA PHE A 114 -7.23 -3.31 9.54
C PHE A 114 -6.76 -1.99 8.96
N VAL A 115 -6.65 -0.97 9.81
CA VAL A 115 -6.34 0.40 9.39
C VAL A 115 -5.15 0.95 10.13
N ALA A 116 -4.29 1.69 9.44
CA ALA A 116 -3.21 2.46 10.02
C ALA A 116 -3.48 3.97 9.88
N ASN A 117 -3.26 4.70 10.97
CA ASN A 117 -3.46 6.13 11.07
C ASN A 117 -2.10 6.82 11.26
N TYR A 118 -1.68 7.56 10.23
CA TYR A 118 -0.34 8.14 10.13
C TYR A 118 -0.08 9.18 11.21
N LEU A 119 -0.97 10.17 11.35
CA LEU A 119 -0.66 11.33 12.20
C LEU A 119 -0.70 10.98 13.69
N SER A 120 -1.59 10.06 14.09
CA SER A 120 -1.69 9.62 15.49
C SER A 120 -0.80 8.44 15.84
N GLY A 121 -0.29 7.69 14.87
CA GLY A 121 0.47 6.47 15.12
C GLY A 121 -0.37 5.37 15.77
N THR A 122 -1.60 5.17 15.29
CA THR A 122 -2.49 4.12 15.78
C THR A 122 -2.83 3.11 14.70
N VAL A 123 -3.10 1.87 15.12
CA VAL A 123 -3.73 0.86 14.27
C VAL A 123 -5.04 0.39 14.88
N ALA A 124 -5.98 -0.02 14.02
CA ALA A 124 -7.30 -0.45 14.47
C ALA A 124 -7.83 -1.64 13.64
N MET A 125 -8.63 -2.49 14.28
CA MET A 125 -9.33 -3.62 13.68
C MET A 125 -10.83 -3.40 13.71
N PHE A 126 -11.48 -3.66 12.58
CA PHE A 126 -12.92 -3.47 12.37
C PHE A 126 -13.54 -4.78 11.89
N PRO A 127 -14.51 -5.37 12.61
CA PRO A 127 -15.28 -6.48 12.07
C PRO A 127 -16.06 -6.04 10.83
N ILE A 128 -16.03 -6.87 9.78
CA ILE A 128 -16.82 -6.66 8.56
C ILE A 128 -18.20 -7.29 8.77
N ARG A 129 -19.27 -6.52 8.55
CA ARG A 129 -20.65 -7.01 8.63
C ARG A 129 -20.99 -7.86 7.40
N PRO A 130 -22.03 -8.72 7.45
CA PRO A 130 -22.46 -9.51 6.30
C PRO A 130 -22.86 -8.71 5.05
N ASP A 131 -23.20 -7.42 5.22
CA ASP A 131 -23.51 -6.49 4.12
C ASP A 131 -22.25 -5.79 3.55
N GLY A 132 -21.06 -6.13 4.05
CA GLY A 132 -19.78 -5.54 3.62
C GLY A 132 -19.43 -4.22 4.30
N SER A 133 -20.31 -3.65 5.12
CA SER A 133 -19.99 -2.43 5.89
C SER A 133 -19.10 -2.75 7.10
N LEU A 134 -18.27 -1.80 7.52
CA LEU A 134 -17.48 -1.93 8.75
C LEU A 134 -18.33 -1.69 10.00
N ALA A 135 -18.22 -2.58 10.99
CA ALA A 135 -18.67 -2.33 12.35
C ALA A 135 -17.78 -1.27 13.06
N GLU A 136 -18.18 -0.82 14.25
CA GLU A 136 -17.26 -0.02 15.07
C GLU A 136 -15.97 -0.81 15.34
N ALA A 137 -14.84 -0.11 15.47
CA ALA A 137 -13.56 -0.75 15.77
C ALA A 137 -13.67 -1.61 17.03
N SER A 138 -13.27 -2.87 16.93
CA SER A 138 -13.26 -3.81 18.06
C SER A 138 -11.96 -3.76 18.84
N SER A 139 -10.87 -3.31 18.21
CA SER A 139 -9.56 -3.15 18.83
C SER A 139 -8.82 -1.96 18.23
N VAL A 140 -8.06 -1.25 19.07
CA VAL A 140 -7.25 -0.09 18.70
C VAL A 140 -5.97 -0.14 19.54
N ASP A 141 -4.83 -0.04 18.90
CA ASP A 141 -3.53 0.03 19.55
C ASP A 141 -2.83 1.37 19.23
N GLN A 142 -2.25 1.98 20.26
CA GLN A 142 -1.48 3.22 20.14
C GLN A 142 0.00 2.87 20.25
N HIS A 143 0.76 3.18 19.21
CA HIS A 143 2.21 3.05 19.29
C HIS A 143 2.78 4.15 20.19
N GLU A 144 3.88 3.87 20.87
CA GLU A 144 4.61 4.84 21.70
C GLU A 144 6.11 4.72 21.42
N ALA A 145 6.61 5.49 20.45
CA ALA A 145 8.03 5.56 20.14
C ALA A 145 8.35 6.79 19.27
N THR A 146 9.64 7.13 19.15
CA THR A 146 10.16 8.21 18.31
C THR A 146 11.45 7.78 17.62
N GLY A 147 11.82 8.49 16.56
CA GLY A 147 13.03 8.25 15.79
C GLY A 147 13.97 9.46 15.80
N PRO A 148 15.13 9.37 15.12
CA PRO A 148 16.14 10.42 15.13
C PRO A 148 15.78 11.67 14.30
N ASN A 149 14.89 11.56 13.30
CA ASN A 149 14.52 12.69 12.45
C ASN A 149 13.50 13.61 13.17
N LYS A 150 13.92 14.82 13.53
CA LYS A 150 13.08 15.75 14.32
C LYS A 150 11.88 16.34 13.56
N GLU A 151 11.83 16.21 12.25
CA GLU A 151 10.76 16.77 11.40
C GLU A 151 9.71 15.73 11.02
N HIS A 152 10.07 14.44 11.07
CA HIS A 152 9.21 13.35 10.59
C HIS A 152 9.14 12.14 11.56
N GLN A 153 9.79 12.22 12.72
CA GLN A 153 9.90 11.15 13.69
C GLN A 153 9.83 11.68 15.14
N GLU A 154 9.11 12.79 15.35
CA GLU A 154 8.83 13.38 16.65
C GLU A 154 7.86 12.55 17.51
N GLY A 155 7.14 11.63 16.86
CA GLY A 155 6.14 10.73 17.40
C GLY A 155 5.96 9.52 16.49
N PRO A 156 5.09 8.58 16.86
CA PRO A 156 4.77 7.42 16.04
C PRO A 156 3.97 7.83 14.80
N HIS A 157 4.26 7.18 13.67
CA HIS A 157 3.53 7.33 12.42
C HIS A 157 3.29 5.99 11.74
N ALA A 158 2.26 5.26 12.19
CA ALA A 158 1.82 4.00 11.60
C ALA A 158 1.40 4.24 10.15
N HIS A 159 2.23 3.81 9.19
CA HIS A 159 2.02 4.09 7.78
C HIS A 159 1.41 2.88 7.04
N CYS A 160 1.62 1.66 7.53
CA CYS A 160 0.87 0.50 7.03
C CYS A 160 0.52 -0.47 8.14
N ILE A 161 -0.46 -1.32 7.87
CA ILE A 161 -0.70 -2.57 8.59
C ILE A 161 -1.00 -3.64 7.55
N VAL A 162 -0.34 -4.78 7.63
CA VAL A 162 -0.50 -5.91 6.70
C VAL A 162 -0.68 -7.20 7.45
N ILE A 163 -1.38 -8.15 6.84
CA ILE A 163 -1.65 -9.46 7.42
C ILE A 163 -0.69 -10.47 6.80
N ASP A 164 -0.22 -11.42 7.60
CA ASP A 164 0.60 -12.51 7.10
C ASP A 164 -0.22 -13.43 6.17
N PRO A 165 0.43 -14.23 5.30
CA PRO A 165 -0.29 -15.07 4.33
C PRO A 165 -1.27 -16.09 4.93
N ALA A 166 -1.17 -16.39 6.23
CA ALA A 166 -2.04 -17.35 6.91
C ALA A 166 -3.23 -16.70 7.66
N ASP A 167 -3.37 -15.37 7.65
CA ASP A 167 -4.35 -14.62 8.45
C ASP A 167 -4.26 -14.96 9.96
N VAL A 168 -3.05 -15.00 10.53
CA VAL A 168 -2.81 -15.28 11.95
C VAL A 168 -2.16 -14.09 12.65
N PHE A 169 -1.29 -13.37 11.96
CA PHE A 169 -0.55 -12.24 12.48
C PHE A 169 -0.73 -11.01 11.60
N ALA A 170 -0.70 -9.83 12.22
CA ALA A 170 -0.63 -8.55 11.53
C ALA A 170 0.66 -7.82 11.90
N PHE A 171 1.18 -7.02 10.96
CA PHE A 171 2.41 -6.25 11.13
C PHE A 171 2.20 -4.81 10.69
N SER A 172 2.46 -3.86 11.58
CA SER A 172 2.40 -2.43 11.30
C SER A 172 3.80 -1.84 11.17
N ALA A 173 4.09 -1.22 10.02
CA ALA A 173 5.29 -0.44 9.83
C ALA A 173 5.03 1.00 10.29
N ASP A 174 5.83 1.45 11.25
CA ASP A 174 5.73 2.79 11.81
C ASP A 174 6.94 3.64 11.40
N LEU A 175 6.67 4.66 10.60
CA LEU A 175 7.66 5.58 10.06
C LEU A 175 8.32 6.39 11.17
N GLY A 176 7.51 6.86 12.11
CA GLY A 176 7.90 7.75 13.18
C GLY A 176 8.86 7.12 14.19
N SER A 177 8.88 5.80 14.28
CA SER A 177 9.63 5.05 15.30
C SER A 177 10.66 4.06 14.75
N ASP A 178 10.81 3.94 13.43
CA ASP A 178 11.65 2.92 12.79
C ASP A 178 11.33 1.50 13.29
N THR A 179 10.07 1.20 13.61
CA THR A 179 9.68 -0.06 14.24
C THR A 179 8.60 -0.75 13.42
N ILE A 180 8.70 -2.08 13.30
CA ILE A 180 7.59 -2.92 12.84
C ILE A 180 6.95 -3.58 14.07
N PHE A 181 5.71 -3.22 14.37
CA PHE A 181 4.91 -3.80 15.46
C PHE A 181 4.17 -5.03 14.95
N GLY A 182 4.25 -6.14 15.66
CA GLY A 182 3.59 -7.40 15.34
C GLY A 182 2.48 -7.72 16.31
N TYR A 183 1.35 -8.20 15.78
CA TYR A 183 0.15 -8.55 16.51
C TYR A 183 -0.29 -9.95 16.16
N ARG A 184 -0.83 -10.69 17.13
CA ARG A 184 -1.62 -11.88 16.88
C ARG A 184 -3.08 -11.48 16.73
N ILE A 185 -3.74 -11.96 15.68
CA ILE A 185 -5.15 -11.67 15.43
C ILE A 185 -6.01 -12.72 16.15
N ASP A 186 -6.89 -12.26 17.04
CA ASP A 186 -7.95 -13.08 17.62
C ASP A 186 -9.27 -12.76 16.93
N TYR A 187 -9.73 -13.65 16.04
CA TYR A 187 -11.00 -13.47 15.34
C TYR A 187 -12.22 -13.81 16.19
N ASP A 188 -12.06 -14.58 17.28
CA ASP A 188 -13.18 -14.95 18.14
C ASP A 188 -13.58 -13.77 19.04
N THR A 189 -12.59 -13.02 19.54
CA THR A 189 -12.80 -11.79 20.31
C THR A 189 -12.69 -10.50 19.50
N ALA A 190 -12.31 -10.61 18.22
CA ALA A 190 -12.03 -9.49 17.31
C ALA A 190 -10.97 -8.52 17.88
N ASP A 191 -9.83 -9.06 18.31
CA ASP A 191 -8.77 -8.30 18.99
C ASP A 191 -7.40 -8.39 18.29
N LEU A 192 -6.63 -7.30 18.35
CA LEU A 192 -5.24 -7.22 17.95
C LEU A 192 -4.35 -7.32 19.19
N MET A 193 -3.87 -8.52 19.48
CA MET A 193 -3.02 -8.74 20.65
C MET A 193 -1.56 -8.44 20.30
N SER A 194 -0.97 -7.43 20.94
CA SER A 194 0.47 -7.14 20.83
C SER A 194 1.30 -8.41 21.06
N HIS A 195 2.25 -8.69 20.16
CA HIS A 195 2.91 -9.98 20.09
C HIS A 195 4.44 -9.87 19.90
N SER A 196 4.88 -9.06 18.94
CA SER A 196 6.31 -8.90 18.62
C SER A 196 6.63 -7.48 18.17
N HIS A 197 7.91 -7.12 18.13
CA HIS A 197 8.36 -5.90 17.45
C HIS A 197 9.75 -6.15 16.85
N LEU A 198 10.06 -5.40 15.79
CA LEU A 198 11.37 -5.36 15.18
C LEU A 198 11.80 -3.89 14.99
N GLU A 199 12.83 -3.49 15.71
CA GLU A 199 13.50 -2.20 15.48
C GLU A 199 14.35 -2.29 14.20
N LEU A 200 14.17 -1.31 13.32
CA LEU A 200 14.97 -1.12 12.11
C LEU A 200 16.11 -0.13 12.39
N PRO A 201 17.13 -0.07 11.52
CA PRO A 201 18.19 0.91 11.68
C PRO A 201 17.62 2.36 11.70
N PRO A 202 18.05 3.22 12.63
CA PRO A 202 17.43 4.54 12.85
C PRO A 202 17.45 5.48 11.64
N GLY A 203 16.37 6.26 11.49
CA GLY A 203 16.20 7.29 10.47
C GLY A 203 15.67 6.78 9.13
N ARG A 204 15.17 5.54 9.07
CA ARG A 204 14.73 4.86 7.85
C ARG A 204 13.31 5.25 7.46
N GLY A 205 12.44 5.39 8.44
CA GLY A 205 11.03 5.65 8.25
C GLY A 205 10.32 4.48 7.59
N ALA A 206 10.05 3.41 8.35
CA ALA A 206 9.35 2.23 7.85
C ALA A 206 7.97 2.61 7.27
N ARG A 207 7.74 2.37 5.97
CA ARG A 207 6.54 2.84 5.29
C ARG A 207 5.57 1.71 4.96
N HIS A 208 5.82 0.97 3.89
CA HIS A 208 5.02 -0.18 3.45
C HIS A 208 5.79 -1.48 3.60
N LEU A 209 5.08 -2.56 3.93
CA LEU A 209 5.61 -3.92 4.09
C LEU A 209 4.87 -4.90 3.17
N VAL A 210 5.58 -5.84 2.57
CA VAL A 210 4.99 -6.87 1.70
C VAL A 210 5.65 -8.23 1.92
N PHE A 211 4.85 -9.30 1.96
CA PHE A 211 5.34 -10.68 2.06
C PHE A 211 5.64 -11.28 0.68
N THR A 212 6.58 -12.23 0.64
CA THR A 212 6.69 -13.14 -0.50
C THR A 212 5.50 -14.10 -0.55
N PRO A 213 5.09 -14.58 -1.74
CA PRO A 213 3.98 -15.53 -1.87
C PRO A 213 4.16 -16.85 -1.09
N ASP A 214 5.41 -17.26 -0.85
CA ASP A 214 5.72 -18.45 -0.04
C ASP A 214 5.72 -18.19 1.48
N GLY A 215 5.51 -16.94 1.90
CA GLY A 215 5.47 -16.54 3.30
C GLY A 215 6.78 -16.73 4.07
N ARG A 216 7.93 -16.85 3.40
CA ARG A 216 9.22 -17.02 4.09
C ARG A 216 9.96 -15.72 4.35
N HIS A 217 9.68 -14.69 3.54
CA HIS A 217 10.33 -13.40 3.63
C HIS A 217 9.31 -12.28 3.57
N ALA A 218 9.71 -11.12 4.09
CA ALA A 218 9.02 -9.86 3.88
C ALA A 218 10.02 -8.78 3.46
N PHE A 219 9.52 -7.73 2.85
CA PHE A 219 10.29 -6.55 2.50
C PHE A 219 9.59 -5.32 3.04
N VAL A 220 10.34 -4.43 3.67
CA VAL A 220 9.87 -3.12 4.12
C VAL A 220 10.62 -2.02 3.38
N ILE A 221 9.89 -1.04 2.86
CA ILE A 221 10.47 0.13 2.21
C ILE A 221 10.62 1.27 3.23
N GLY A 222 11.80 1.88 3.27
CA GLY A 222 12.12 3.03 4.12
C GLY A 222 11.91 4.34 3.36
N GLU A 223 10.95 5.14 3.81
CA GLU A 223 10.59 6.42 3.17
C GLU A 223 11.72 7.43 3.24
N LEU A 224 12.28 7.64 4.43
CA LEU A 224 13.14 8.78 4.74
C LEU A 224 14.58 8.59 4.22
N ASP A 225 15.06 7.35 4.12
CA ASP A 225 16.41 7.04 3.66
C ASP A 225 16.45 6.38 2.26
N SER A 226 15.30 6.20 1.61
CA SER A 226 15.15 5.55 0.30
C SER A 226 15.87 4.19 0.24
N THR A 227 15.34 3.22 0.99
CA THR A 227 15.88 1.86 1.06
C THR A 227 14.81 0.79 1.02
N ILE A 228 15.21 -0.44 0.68
CA ILE A 228 14.41 -1.66 0.89
C ILE A 228 15.16 -2.57 1.85
N THR A 229 14.49 -3.03 2.90
CA THR A 229 15.04 -3.97 3.88
C THR A 229 14.36 -5.33 3.74
N THR A 230 15.16 -6.37 3.55
CA THR A 230 14.74 -7.77 3.56
C THR A 230 14.63 -8.27 4.99
N LEU A 231 13.54 -8.96 5.28
CA LEU A 231 13.22 -9.59 6.55
C LEU A 231 12.97 -11.09 6.34
N SER A 232 13.46 -11.95 7.24
CA SER A 232 12.98 -13.33 7.35
C SER A 232 11.69 -13.35 8.17
N TYR A 233 10.78 -14.27 7.86
CA TYR A 233 9.55 -14.46 8.61
C TYR A 233 9.46 -15.89 9.17
N ASP A 234 9.38 -16.02 10.49
CA ASP A 234 8.97 -17.26 11.16
C ASP A 234 7.45 -17.27 11.33
N ALA A 235 6.75 -17.95 10.41
CA ALA A 235 5.29 -18.04 10.42
C ALA A 235 4.73 -18.79 11.65
N GLY A 236 5.50 -19.71 12.24
CA GLY A 236 5.07 -20.42 13.45
C GLY A 236 5.14 -19.54 14.69
N GLY A 237 6.17 -18.68 14.75
CA GLY A 237 6.40 -17.75 15.84
C GLY A 237 5.73 -16.38 15.68
N GLY A 238 5.36 -15.95 14.47
CA GLY A 238 4.87 -14.60 14.21
C GLY A 238 5.97 -13.54 14.38
N VAL A 239 7.20 -13.84 13.97
CA VAL A 239 8.37 -12.99 14.21
C VAL A 239 9.09 -12.65 12.91
N LEU A 240 9.40 -11.37 12.73
CA LEU A 240 10.25 -10.86 11.67
C LEU A 240 11.67 -10.64 12.19
N ALA A 241 12.68 -10.90 11.36
CA ALA A 241 14.06 -10.57 11.67
C ALA A 241 14.77 -9.97 10.46
N LEU A 242 15.60 -8.94 10.71
CA LEU A 242 16.33 -8.23 9.66
C LEU A 242 17.41 -9.12 9.02
N ILE A 243 17.44 -9.16 7.67
CA ILE A 243 18.49 -9.84 6.90
C ILE A 243 19.50 -8.83 6.34
N ALA A 244 19.03 -7.83 5.59
CA ALA A 244 19.87 -6.85 4.90
C ALA A 244 19.05 -5.67 4.38
N SER A 245 19.69 -4.52 4.18
CA SER A 245 19.10 -3.32 3.59
C SER A 245 19.86 -2.90 2.32
N TYR A 246 19.12 -2.35 1.36
CA TYR A 246 19.63 -1.98 0.03
C TYR A 246 19.14 -0.58 -0.33
N PRO A 247 19.99 0.32 -0.87
CA PRO A 247 19.54 1.59 -1.43
C PRO A 247 18.53 1.36 -2.56
N SER A 248 17.46 2.15 -2.60
CA SER A 248 16.48 2.14 -3.70
C SER A 248 16.79 3.16 -4.79
N LEU A 249 17.89 3.92 -4.65
CA LEU A 249 18.32 4.96 -5.58
C LEU A 249 19.68 4.60 -6.22
N PRO A 250 19.98 5.16 -7.41
CA PRO A 250 21.33 5.12 -7.97
C PRO A 250 22.36 5.73 -7.01
N GLU A 251 23.55 5.15 -6.94
CA GLU A 251 24.63 5.58 -6.05
C GLU A 251 25.07 7.05 -6.30
N ASP A 252 24.90 7.52 -7.53
CA ASP A 252 25.27 8.86 -7.97
C ASP A 252 24.14 9.90 -7.85
N PHE A 253 22.94 9.52 -7.41
CA PHE A 253 21.84 10.47 -7.23
C PHE A 253 22.08 11.38 -6.01
N GLN A 254 21.95 12.70 -6.22
CA GLN A 254 22.20 13.74 -5.19
C GLN A 254 20.96 14.60 -4.89
N GLY A 255 19.81 14.27 -5.48
CA GLY A 255 18.56 15.00 -5.26
C GLY A 255 17.84 14.58 -3.99
N HIS A 256 16.75 15.30 -3.67
CA HIS A 256 15.82 14.84 -2.65
C HIS A 256 14.95 13.72 -3.22
N SER A 257 14.81 12.63 -2.46
CA SER A 257 13.90 11.55 -2.80
C SER A 257 13.44 10.86 -1.53
N ILE A 258 12.17 10.45 -1.53
CA ILE A 258 11.57 9.62 -0.49
C ILE A 258 10.85 8.44 -1.13
N ALA A 259 11.05 7.24 -0.59
CA ALA A 259 10.42 6.05 -1.14
C ALA A 259 8.92 6.02 -0.81
N ALA A 260 8.13 5.27 -1.57
CA ALA A 260 6.70 5.13 -1.34
C ALA A 260 6.24 3.67 -1.28
N ASP A 261 5.95 3.05 -2.41
CA ASP A 261 5.27 1.77 -2.42
C ASP A 261 6.22 0.62 -2.77
N ILE A 262 5.85 -0.59 -2.38
CA ILE A 262 6.65 -1.81 -2.58
C ILE A 262 5.76 -2.99 -2.94
N ARG A 263 6.11 -3.73 -4.00
CA ARG A 263 5.35 -4.89 -4.48
C ARG A 263 6.26 -6.05 -4.83
N VAL A 264 5.87 -7.26 -4.45
CA VAL A 264 6.51 -8.51 -4.86
C VAL A 264 5.74 -9.09 -6.03
N HIS A 265 6.46 -9.49 -7.09
CA HIS A 265 5.86 -10.17 -8.23
C HIS A 265 5.17 -11.47 -7.79
N PRO A 266 4.01 -11.88 -8.35
CA PRO A 266 3.31 -13.11 -7.97
C PRO A 266 4.15 -14.39 -8.03
N SER A 267 5.21 -14.41 -8.85
CA SER A 267 6.16 -15.53 -8.89
C SER A 267 7.14 -15.58 -7.71
N GLY A 268 7.16 -14.58 -6.83
CA GLY A 268 8.10 -14.43 -5.71
C GLY A 268 9.56 -14.12 -6.10
N ARG A 269 9.83 -13.89 -7.40
CA ARG A 269 11.21 -13.75 -7.93
C ARG A 269 11.74 -12.33 -7.94
N PHE A 270 10.86 -11.33 -7.89
CA PHE A 270 11.21 -9.92 -8.06
C PHE A 270 10.46 -9.06 -7.05
N VAL A 271 11.11 -7.98 -6.60
CA VAL A 271 10.49 -6.92 -5.80
C VAL A 271 10.75 -5.57 -6.47
N TYR A 272 9.74 -4.73 -6.44
CA TYR A 272 9.72 -3.39 -7.03
C TYR A 272 9.42 -2.37 -5.95
N GLY A 273 10.12 -1.24 -5.94
CA GLY A 273 9.86 -0.12 -5.04
C GLY A 273 9.78 1.19 -5.81
N SER A 274 8.91 2.11 -5.41
CA SER A 274 8.82 3.44 -6.02
C SER A 274 9.54 4.51 -5.20
N ASN A 275 10.15 5.47 -5.89
CA ASN A 275 10.85 6.62 -5.30
C ASN A 275 10.25 7.92 -5.83
N ARG A 276 9.78 8.79 -4.94
CA ARG A 276 9.22 10.12 -5.24
C ARG A 276 10.35 11.15 -5.22
N GLY A 277 10.48 11.95 -6.27
CA GLY A 277 11.57 12.93 -6.44
C GLY A 277 12.66 12.43 -7.40
N HIS A 278 13.10 11.17 -7.29
CA HIS A 278 13.83 10.51 -8.39
C HIS A 278 12.87 9.97 -9.47
N ASP A 279 11.58 9.86 -9.14
CA ASP A 279 10.48 9.48 -10.05
C ASP A 279 10.78 8.20 -10.86
N SER A 280 11.08 7.15 -10.10
CA SER A 280 11.55 5.87 -10.64
C SER A 280 11.00 4.68 -9.86
N ILE A 281 10.96 3.54 -10.54
CA ILE A 281 10.83 2.22 -9.94
C ILE A 281 12.20 1.57 -9.86
N VAL A 282 12.63 1.18 -8.66
CA VAL A 282 13.76 0.28 -8.46
C VAL A 282 13.31 -1.17 -8.61
N MET A 283 14.14 -1.99 -9.24
CA MET A 283 13.85 -3.40 -9.51
C MET A 283 14.94 -4.28 -8.90
N PHE A 284 14.56 -5.29 -8.11
CA PHE A 284 15.48 -6.28 -7.56
C PHE A 284 15.03 -7.71 -7.89
N ALA A 285 16.01 -8.59 -8.13
CA ALA A 285 15.80 -10.03 -8.07
C ALA A 285 15.97 -10.52 -6.64
N ILE A 286 15.11 -11.46 -6.23
CA ILE A 286 15.10 -12.06 -4.90
C ILE A 286 15.82 -13.41 -4.95
N ASP A 287 16.87 -13.56 -4.14
CA ASP A 287 17.45 -14.86 -3.85
C ASP A 287 16.45 -15.72 -3.06
N GLN A 288 16.00 -16.83 -3.64
CA GLN A 288 14.88 -17.60 -3.11
C GLN A 288 15.21 -18.39 -1.84
N GLU A 289 16.50 -18.57 -1.53
CA GLU A 289 16.96 -19.27 -0.33
C GLU A 289 17.11 -18.29 0.83
N THR A 290 17.73 -17.14 0.57
CA THR A 290 18.20 -16.20 1.59
C THR A 290 17.37 -14.91 1.68
N GLY A 291 16.47 -14.67 0.74
CA GLY A 291 15.69 -13.42 0.63
C GLY A 291 16.50 -12.21 0.17
N ARG A 292 17.82 -12.35 -0.02
CA ARG A 292 18.70 -11.23 -0.38
C ARG A 292 18.39 -10.68 -1.77
N LEU A 293 18.64 -9.38 -1.94
CA LEU A 293 18.29 -8.65 -3.15
C LEU A 293 19.51 -8.42 -4.03
N ARG A 294 19.31 -8.55 -5.34
CA ARG A 294 20.27 -8.15 -6.38
C ARG A 294 19.64 -7.10 -7.27
N LEU A 295 20.23 -5.91 -7.32
CA LEU A 295 19.74 -4.80 -8.15
C LEU A 295 19.70 -5.20 -9.62
N LEU A 296 18.56 -4.95 -10.27
CA LEU A 296 18.34 -5.11 -11.71
C LEU A 296 18.44 -3.78 -12.44
N GLY A 297 18.07 -2.69 -11.75
CA GLY A 297 18.20 -1.33 -12.25
C GLY A 297 17.09 -0.43 -11.75
N HIS A 298 16.95 0.71 -12.40
CA HIS A 298 15.90 1.69 -12.15
C HIS A 298 15.19 2.00 -13.48
N ARG A 299 13.89 2.28 -13.41
CA ARG A 299 13.09 2.66 -14.57
C ARG A 299 12.33 3.94 -14.22
N SER A 300 12.47 4.98 -15.04
CA SER A 300 11.64 6.19 -14.90
C SER A 300 10.16 5.83 -15.01
N THR A 301 9.34 6.47 -14.19
CA THR A 301 7.88 6.27 -14.18
C THR A 301 7.15 7.08 -15.24
N GLU A 302 7.87 7.90 -16.02
CA GLU A 302 7.30 8.79 -17.06
C GLU A 302 6.21 9.73 -16.51
N GLY A 303 6.34 10.09 -15.24
CA GLY A 303 5.56 11.08 -14.52
C GLY A 303 6.32 11.49 -13.26
N ALA A 304 5.64 12.14 -12.33
CA ALA A 304 6.20 12.64 -11.08
C ALA A 304 5.45 12.10 -9.86
N THR A 305 6.19 11.87 -8.78
CA THR A 305 5.67 11.40 -7.48
C THR A 305 4.89 10.07 -7.62
N PRO A 306 5.57 8.96 -7.98
CA PRO A 306 4.96 7.63 -8.09
C PRO A 306 4.56 7.08 -6.71
N ARG A 307 3.38 7.46 -6.24
CA ARG A 307 2.94 7.20 -4.86
C ARG A 307 2.53 5.75 -4.62
N ASN A 308 1.99 5.09 -5.64
CA ASN A 308 1.55 3.70 -5.56
C ASN A 308 1.87 2.97 -6.85
N ILE A 309 2.19 1.69 -6.71
CA ILE A 309 2.37 0.77 -7.83
C ILE A 309 1.51 -0.48 -7.60
N VAL A 310 1.06 -1.10 -8.67
CA VAL A 310 0.39 -2.40 -8.62
C VAL A 310 0.90 -3.28 -9.76
N ILE A 311 0.94 -4.59 -9.53
CA ILE A 311 1.27 -5.57 -10.56
C ILE A 311 -0.05 -6.17 -11.03
N SER A 312 -0.25 -6.29 -12.35
CA SER A 312 -1.43 -6.95 -12.90
C SER A 312 -1.56 -8.37 -12.33
N PRO A 313 -2.78 -8.90 -12.13
CA PRO A 313 -2.96 -10.20 -11.47
C PRO A 313 -2.26 -11.37 -12.19
N ASP A 314 -2.07 -11.28 -13.51
CA ASP A 314 -1.31 -12.23 -14.32
C ASP A 314 0.22 -12.05 -14.25
N GLY A 315 0.70 -11.01 -13.57
CA GLY A 315 2.11 -10.67 -13.41
C GLY A 315 2.77 -10.02 -14.63
N ARG A 316 2.03 -9.77 -15.73
CA ARG A 316 2.63 -9.29 -16.98
C ARG A 316 2.97 -7.80 -16.98
N PHE A 317 2.30 -6.99 -16.17
CA PHE A 317 2.44 -5.54 -16.19
C PHE A 317 2.61 -4.96 -14.79
N LEU A 318 3.36 -3.86 -14.71
CA LEU A 318 3.43 -2.99 -13.55
C LEU A 318 2.78 -1.65 -13.92
N LEU A 319 1.84 -1.22 -13.11
CA LEU A 319 1.14 0.06 -13.24
C LEU A 319 1.66 1.02 -12.18
N VAL A 320 1.84 2.28 -12.54
CA VAL A 320 2.36 3.34 -11.64
C VAL A 320 1.38 4.49 -11.60
N ALA A 321 0.88 4.83 -10.41
CA ALA A 321 0.13 6.06 -10.17
C ALA A 321 1.11 7.21 -9.90
N ASN A 322 1.29 8.10 -10.87
CA ASN A 322 2.10 9.30 -10.73
C ASN A 322 1.21 10.46 -10.25
N GLN A 323 1.28 10.75 -8.95
CA GLN A 323 0.40 11.70 -8.26
C GLN A 323 0.44 13.09 -8.90
N ASP A 324 1.62 13.63 -9.15
CA ASP A 324 1.79 15.04 -9.55
C ASP A 324 1.74 15.24 -11.08
N SER A 325 1.56 14.15 -11.84
CA SER A 325 1.45 14.17 -13.30
C SER A 325 0.09 13.70 -13.81
N ASP A 326 -0.88 13.47 -12.92
CA ASP A 326 -2.26 13.09 -13.24
C ASP A 326 -2.34 11.91 -14.23
N ASN A 327 -1.46 10.91 -14.05
CA ASN A 327 -1.42 9.76 -14.96
C ASN A 327 -1.13 8.43 -14.27
N ILE A 328 -1.59 7.37 -14.92
CA ILE A 328 -1.22 5.99 -14.63
C ILE A 328 -0.44 5.46 -15.83
N VAL A 329 0.80 5.04 -15.60
CA VAL A 329 1.69 4.49 -16.62
C VAL A 329 1.78 2.97 -16.47
N THR A 330 1.56 2.24 -17.56
CA THR A 330 1.64 0.77 -17.58
C THR A 330 2.88 0.31 -18.33
N MET A 331 3.71 -0.49 -17.68
CA MET A 331 4.95 -1.03 -18.24
C MET A 331 4.93 -2.57 -18.20
N PRO A 332 5.33 -3.27 -19.27
CA PRO A 332 5.43 -4.72 -19.26
C PRO A 332 6.61 -5.18 -18.41
N ILE A 333 6.43 -6.28 -17.70
CA ILE A 333 7.46 -6.97 -16.93
C ILE A 333 8.06 -8.07 -17.81
N ASP A 334 9.37 -8.04 -18.03
CA ASP A 334 10.07 -9.20 -18.58
C ASP A 334 10.12 -10.30 -17.51
N LEU A 335 9.30 -11.34 -17.67
CA LEU A 335 9.19 -12.43 -16.70
C LEU A 335 10.48 -13.26 -16.53
N ALA A 336 11.40 -13.20 -17.49
CA ALA A 336 12.68 -13.87 -17.38
C ALA A 336 13.64 -13.05 -16.51
N THR A 337 13.71 -11.73 -16.72
CA THR A 337 14.74 -10.86 -16.12
C THR A 337 14.27 -10.02 -14.94
N GLY A 338 12.97 -9.75 -14.85
CA GLY A 338 12.33 -8.86 -13.85
C GLY A 338 12.43 -7.37 -14.19
N THR A 339 12.93 -7.02 -15.38
CA THR A 339 13.06 -5.61 -15.78
C THR A 339 11.77 -5.10 -16.42
N LEU A 340 11.50 -3.80 -16.25
CA LEU A 340 10.39 -3.11 -16.88
C LEU A 340 10.75 -2.65 -18.30
N GLY A 341 9.84 -2.88 -19.25
CA GLY A 341 9.99 -2.49 -20.65
C GLY A 341 9.62 -1.04 -20.97
N ALA A 342 9.42 -0.77 -22.26
CA ALA A 342 8.85 0.49 -22.73
C ALA A 342 7.37 0.59 -22.33
N THR A 343 6.90 1.82 -22.11
CA THR A 343 5.49 2.09 -21.76
C THR A 343 4.54 1.48 -22.77
N SER A 344 3.62 0.66 -22.27
CA SER A 344 2.58 0.00 -23.06
C SER A 344 1.38 0.93 -23.27
N SER A 345 0.96 1.61 -22.20
CA SER A 345 -0.17 2.53 -22.20
C SER A 345 -0.04 3.58 -21.10
N VAL A 346 -0.75 4.69 -21.30
CA VAL A 346 -0.91 5.76 -20.32
C VAL A 346 -2.39 6.12 -20.28
N VAL A 347 -2.96 6.21 -19.09
CA VAL A 347 -4.30 6.75 -18.87
C VAL A 347 -4.20 7.97 -17.96
N GLU A 348 -4.87 9.04 -18.34
CA GLU A 348 -4.98 10.24 -17.50
C GLU A 348 -6.02 9.95 -16.41
N VAL A 349 -5.58 10.02 -15.15
CA VAL A 349 -6.45 9.98 -13.98
C VAL A 349 -6.00 11.10 -13.07
N PRO A 350 -6.89 12.00 -12.65
CA PRO A 350 -6.46 13.16 -11.86
C PRO A 350 -5.94 12.75 -10.47
N THR A 351 -4.70 13.13 -10.19
CA THR A 351 -3.98 13.02 -8.92
C THR A 351 -4.09 11.64 -8.25
N PRO A 352 -3.67 10.56 -8.95
CA PRO A 352 -3.87 9.20 -8.51
C PRO A 352 -2.91 8.86 -7.36
N ALA A 353 -3.44 8.19 -6.33
CA ALA A 353 -2.75 7.90 -5.09
C ALA A 353 -2.71 6.41 -4.74
N CYS A 354 -3.71 5.63 -5.17
CA CYS A 354 -3.78 4.18 -4.95
C CYS A 354 -4.43 3.47 -6.13
N LEU A 355 -3.87 2.32 -6.51
CA LEU A 355 -4.35 1.42 -7.55
C LEU A 355 -4.65 0.05 -6.92
N GLU A 356 -5.87 -0.45 -7.12
CA GLU A 356 -6.29 -1.74 -6.58
C GLU A 356 -7.10 -2.51 -7.62
N PHE A 357 -6.68 -3.74 -7.93
CA PHE A 357 -7.42 -4.60 -8.85
C PHE A 357 -8.59 -5.27 -8.14
N GLY A 358 -9.71 -5.40 -8.85
CA GLY A 358 -10.76 -6.36 -8.48
C GLY A 358 -10.26 -7.80 -8.57
N VAL A 359 -10.81 -8.66 -7.72
CA VAL A 359 -10.46 -10.09 -7.60
C VAL A 359 -10.88 -10.89 -8.83
#